data_AF-L8GXE5-F1
#
_entry.id   AF-L8GXE5-F1
#
_cell.length_a   1.000
_cell.length_b   1.000
_cell.length_c   1.000
_cell.angle_alpha   90.00
_cell.angle_beta   90.00
_cell.angle_gamma   90.00
#
_symmetry.space_group_name_H-M   'P 1'
#
loop_
_entity.id
_entity.type
_entity.pdbx_description
1 polymer ?
#
loop_
_entity_poly.entity_id
_entity_poly.type
_entity_poly.pdbx_seq_one_letter_code
_entity_poly.pdbx_strand_id
1 'polypeptide(L)'
;MQDPFYVVKEEVVQSVNGARTLYGRWQELLDTTNTAEDEEFKWTTHELKRGNRAKFRMNEQEVADRRKFVTDTRATVAQMKKDIDNPVTRAKVERDQRSSLIPTTMGTPRTSREKLEAAIRDDNEAFIQAQQVRQTQMRQEEEEHLDHLEKGLGKLSEMSLTIHEELEDQDELLDKFQNEVASTTNRVSAGIKKISELIDRSSSTLRLSPSLVASSRA
;
A
#
# COMPACT_ATOMS: atom_id res chain seq x y z
N MET A 1 0.15 -3.54 -20.77
CA MET A 1 -0.02 -3.44 -19.30
C MET A 1 -1.16 -2.47 -19.07
N GLN A 2 -2.25 -2.93 -18.46
CA GLN A 2 -3.45 -2.11 -18.28
C GLN A 2 -3.23 -1.17 -17.09
N ASP A 3 -3.59 0.11 -17.24
CA ASP A 3 -3.37 1.13 -16.21
C ASP A 3 -4.07 0.71 -14.90
N PRO A 4 -3.32 0.60 -13.77
CA PRO A 4 -3.83 0.16 -12.48
C PRO A 4 -5.05 0.95 -11.99
N PHE A 5 -5.17 2.24 -12.34
CA PHE A 5 -6.32 3.06 -11.95
C PHE A 5 -7.62 2.52 -12.53
N TYR A 6 -7.62 2.09 -13.80
CA TYR A 6 -8.83 1.63 -14.47
C TYR A 6 -9.24 0.24 -14.01
N VAL A 7 -8.28 -0.63 -13.69
CA VAL A 7 -8.55 -1.95 -13.09
C VAL A 7 -9.23 -1.78 -11.74
N VAL A 8 -8.68 -0.95 -10.86
CA VAL A 8 -9.28 -0.69 -9.54
C VAL A 8 -10.63 0.01 -9.67
N LYS A 9 -10.78 0.93 -10.63
CA LYS A 9 -12.07 1.59 -10.91
C LYS A 9 -13.14 0.57 -11.29
N GLU A 10 -12.83 -0.39 -12.17
CA GLU A 10 -13.78 -1.43 -12.58
C GLU A 10 -14.19 -2.32 -11.40
N GLU A 11 -13.24 -2.74 -10.57
CA GLU A 11 -13.50 -3.53 -9.36
C GLU A 11 -14.40 -2.78 -8.35
N VAL A 12 -14.11 -1.49 -8.15
CA VAL A 12 -14.92 -0.62 -7.29
C VAL A 12 -16.34 -0.50 -7.84
N VAL A 13 -16.51 -0.28 -9.14
CA VAL A 13 -17.83 -0.17 -9.78
C VAL A 13 -18.63 -1.48 -9.65
N GLN A 14 -18.00 -2.63 -9.90
CA GLN A 14 -18.65 -3.93 -9.74
C GLN A 14 -19.07 -4.17 -8.29
N SER A 15 -18.20 -3.85 -7.34
CA SER A 15 -18.48 -3.95 -5.90
C SER A 15 -19.68 -3.08 -5.48
N VAL A 16 -19.73 -1.83 -5.94
CA VAL A 16 -20.84 -0.91 -5.66
C VAL A 16 -22.15 -1.41 -6.27
N ASN A 17 -22.12 -1.94 -7.50
CA ASN A 17 -23.31 -2.50 -8.14
C ASN A 17 -23.84 -3.72 -7.39
N GLY A 18 -22.96 -4.62 -6.92
CA GLY A 18 -23.36 -5.74 -6.06
C GLY A 18 -24.01 -5.28 -4.74
N ALA A 19 -23.43 -4.27 -4.10
CA ALA A 19 -24.01 -3.68 -2.88
C ALA A 19 -25.38 -3.04 -3.13
N ARG A 20 -25.60 -2.39 -4.28
CA ARG A 20 -26.90 -1.82 -4.66
C ARG A 20 -27.97 -2.89 -4.86
N THR A 21 -27.64 -3.99 -5.53
CA THR A 21 -28.57 -5.12 -5.71
C THR A 21 -28.94 -5.71 -4.35
N LEU A 22 -27.95 -5.95 -3.49
CA LEU A 22 -28.16 -6.47 -2.14
C LEU A 22 -29.01 -5.51 -1.29
N TYR A 23 -28.80 -4.20 -1.42
CA TYR A 23 -29.60 -3.18 -0.76
C TYR A 23 -31.05 -3.16 -1.24
N GLY A 24 -31.29 -3.30 -2.54
CA GLY A 24 -32.65 -3.42 -3.08
C GLY A 24 -33.40 -4.61 -2.50
N ARG A 25 -32.74 -5.78 -2.39
CA ARG A 25 -33.32 -6.96 -1.74
C ARG A 25 -33.59 -6.73 -0.24
N TRP A 26 -32.66 -6.09 0.45
CA TRP A 26 -32.83 -5.72 1.86
C TRP A 26 -34.03 -4.77 2.07
N GLN A 27 -34.25 -3.80 1.17
CA GLN A 27 -35.42 -2.91 1.23
C GLN A 27 -36.74 -3.67 1.00
N GLU A 28 -36.77 -4.59 0.04
CA GLU A 28 -37.95 -5.43 -0.18
C GLU A 28 -38.29 -6.27 1.06
N LEU A 29 -37.28 -6.91 1.67
CA LEU A 29 -37.45 -7.71 2.88
C LEU A 29 -37.91 -6.86 4.08
N LEU A 30 -37.42 -5.61 4.18
CA LEU A 30 -37.85 -4.68 5.23
C LEU A 30 -39.36 -4.44 5.21
N ASP A 31 -39.95 -4.36 4.01
CA ASP A 31 -41.38 -4.06 3.84
C ASP A 31 -42.26 -5.32 3.82
N THR A 32 -41.69 -6.48 3.48
CA THR A 32 -42.47 -7.71 3.19
C THR A 32 -42.36 -8.81 4.24
N THR A 33 -41.35 -8.79 5.11
CA THR A 33 -41.11 -9.87 6.10
C THR A 33 -41.02 -9.37 7.54
N ASN A 34 -41.10 -10.31 8.49
CA ASN A 34 -40.84 -10.03 9.90
C ASN A 34 -39.32 -9.96 10.12
N THR A 35 -38.79 -8.73 10.13
CA THR A 35 -37.35 -8.45 10.26
C THR A 35 -36.65 -9.06 11.49
N ALA A 36 -37.39 -9.42 12.54
CA ALA A 36 -36.83 -10.07 13.73
C ALA A 36 -36.56 -11.58 13.53
N GLU A 37 -37.31 -12.23 12.63
CA GLU A 37 -37.29 -13.69 12.44
C GLU A 37 -36.68 -14.08 11.08
N ASP A 38 -36.75 -13.19 10.10
CA ASP A 38 -36.26 -13.44 8.75
C ASP A 38 -34.72 -13.47 8.68
N GLU A 39 -34.17 -14.67 8.45
CA GLU A 39 -32.73 -14.89 8.38
C GLU A 39 -32.09 -14.24 7.14
N GLU A 40 -32.85 -14.08 6.04
CA GLU A 40 -32.37 -13.40 4.83
C GLU A 40 -32.19 -11.90 5.11
N PHE A 41 -33.12 -11.28 5.84
CA PHE A 41 -33.01 -9.89 6.28
C PHE A 41 -31.81 -9.67 7.21
N LYS A 42 -31.59 -10.58 8.17
CA LYS A 42 -30.42 -10.53 9.06
C LYS A 42 -29.11 -10.69 8.29
N TRP A 43 -29.07 -11.64 7.36
CA TRP A 43 -27.90 -11.90 6.52
C TRP A 43 -27.58 -10.71 5.60
N THR A 44 -28.57 -10.19 4.86
CA THR A 44 -28.41 -9.01 4.00
C THR A 44 -27.97 -7.78 4.80
N THR A 45 -28.52 -7.58 6.01
CA THR A 45 -28.10 -6.51 6.93
C THR A 45 -26.63 -6.66 7.35
N HIS A 46 -26.22 -7.87 7.74
CA HIS A 46 -24.85 -8.15 8.15
C HIS A 46 -23.87 -7.92 7.00
N GLU A 47 -24.21 -8.43 5.81
CA GLU A 47 -23.35 -8.37 4.63
C GLU A 47 -23.23 -6.95 4.08
N LEU A 48 -24.30 -6.14 4.10
CA LEU A 48 -24.22 -4.71 3.74
C LEU A 48 -23.33 -3.92 4.72
N LYS A 49 -23.38 -4.23 6.02
CA LYS A 49 -22.52 -3.58 7.03
C LYS A 49 -21.06 -4.03 6.92
N ARG A 50 -20.82 -5.33 6.77
CA ARG A 50 -19.48 -5.93 6.72
C ARG A 50 -18.81 -5.71 5.37
N GLY A 51 -19.49 -5.98 4.28
CA GLY A 51 -18.99 -5.85 2.91
C GLY A 51 -18.58 -4.41 2.57
N ASN A 52 -19.39 -3.43 3.00
CA ASN A 52 -19.02 -2.02 2.82
C ASN A 52 -17.75 -1.64 3.60
N ARG A 53 -17.63 -2.12 4.84
CA ARG A 53 -16.45 -1.81 5.69
C ARG A 53 -15.19 -2.52 5.20
N ALA A 54 -15.30 -3.78 4.79
CA ALA A 54 -14.17 -4.61 4.40
C ALA A 54 -13.65 -4.31 2.99
N LYS A 55 -14.54 -4.08 2.01
CA LYS A 55 -14.13 -3.79 0.63
C LYS A 55 -13.76 -2.35 0.39
N PHE A 56 -14.47 -1.40 1.01
CA PHE A 56 -14.18 0.00 0.74
C PHE A 56 -13.16 0.57 1.71
N ARG A 57 -13.03 0.07 2.95
CA ARG A 57 -12.11 0.58 3.99
C ARG A 57 -11.93 2.11 3.96
N MET A 58 -12.97 2.83 3.50
CA MET A 58 -12.93 4.27 3.33
C MET A 58 -13.14 4.80 4.73
N ASN A 59 -12.04 4.92 5.46
CA ASN A 59 -12.05 5.68 6.68
C ASN A 59 -12.54 7.07 6.27
N GLU A 60 -13.61 7.53 6.88
CA GLU A 60 -14.17 8.85 6.57
C GLU A 60 -13.12 9.94 6.76
N GLN A 61 -12.18 9.70 7.69
CA GLN A 61 -10.96 10.46 7.86
C GLN A 61 -10.05 10.45 6.62
N GLU A 62 -9.80 9.30 6.01
CA GLU A 62 -8.96 9.19 4.82
C GLU A 62 -9.59 9.91 3.61
N VAL A 63 -10.92 9.82 3.45
CA VAL A 63 -11.63 10.57 2.40
C VAL A 63 -11.53 12.07 2.65
N ALA A 64 -11.67 12.52 3.90
CA ALA A 64 -11.49 13.92 4.27
C ALA A 64 -10.06 14.39 3.99
N ASP A 65 -9.05 13.59 4.36
CA ASP A 65 -7.63 13.89 4.14
C ASP A 65 -7.29 13.98 2.65
N ARG A 66 -7.81 13.03 1.84
CA ARG A 66 -7.64 13.06 0.37
C ARG A 66 -8.30 14.29 -0.25
N ARG A 67 -9.50 14.68 0.19
CA ARG A 67 -10.17 15.91 -0.28
C ARG A 67 -9.37 17.16 0.10
N LYS A 68 -8.82 17.21 1.32
CA LYS A 68 -7.96 18.28 1.78
C LYS A 68 -6.69 18.37 0.94
N PHE A 69 -5.99 17.27 0.73
CA PHE A 69 -4.80 17.20 -0.11
C PHE A 69 -5.04 17.77 -1.51
N VAL A 70 -6.13 17.36 -2.18
CA VAL A 70 -6.46 17.86 -3.52
C VAL A 70 -6.75 19.38 -3.50
N THR A 71 -7.45 19.85 -2.46
CA THR A 71 -7.78 21.28 -2.31
C THR A 71 -6.51 22.11 -2.06
N ASP A 72 -5.66 21.68 -1.15
CA ASP A 72 -4.40 22.34 -0.79
C ASP A 72 -3.42 22.37 -1.97
N THR A 73 -3.32 21.25 -2.70
CA THR A 73 -2.49 21.17 -3.92
C THR A 73 -2.99 22.15 -4.98
N ARG A 74 -4.32 22.20 -5.20
CA ARG A 74 -4.91 23.12 -6.19
C ARG A 74 -4.70 24.58 -5.79
N ALA A 75 -4.84 24.91 -4.51
CA ALA A 75 -4.58 26.24 -3.98
C ALA A 75 -3.12 26.64 -4.16
N THR A 76 -2.19 25.73 -3.88
CA THR A 76 -0.74 25.94 -4.05
C THR A 76 -0.38 26.24 -5.50
N VAL A 77 -0.89 25.43 -6.45
CA VAL A 77 -0.67 25.66 -7.89
C VAL A 77 -1.28 26.99 -8.35
N ALA A 78 -2.48 27.33 -7.86
CA ALA A 78 -3.11 28.61 -8.17
C ALA A 78 -2.28 29.79 -7.65
N GLN A 79 -1.69 29.67 -6.46
CA GLN A 79 -0.82 30.68 -5.88
C GLN A 79 0.48 30.83 -6.68
N MET A 80 1.14 29.72 -7.03
CA MET A 80 2.33 29.74 -7.89
C MET A 80 2.04 30.43 -9.23
N LYS A 81 0.89 30.12 -9.85
CA LYS A 81 0.46 30.77 -11.09
C LYS A 81 0.29 32.28 -10.90
N LYS A 82 -0.33 32.71 -9.80
CA LYS A 82 -0.49 34.13 -9.46
C LYS A 82 0.84 34.83 -9.26
N ASP A 83 1.82 34.19 -8.64
CA ASP A 83 3.15 34.76 -8.40
C ASP A 83 3.95 34.90 -9.70
N ILE A 84 3.77 33.98 -10.65
CA ILE A 84 4.33 34.06 -12.02
C ILE A 84 3.65 35.18 -12.83
N ASP A 85 2.32 35.27 -12.75
CA ASP A 85 1.54 36.29 -13.46
C ASP A 85 1.58 37.67 -12.79
N ASN A 86 2.21 37.78 -11.62
CA ASN A 86 2.34 39.02 -10.87
C ASN A 86 3.09 40.09 -11.71
N PRO A 87 2.53 41.30 -11.89
CA PRO A 87 3.15 42.37 -12.66
C PRO A 87 4.54 42.76 -12.14
N VAL A 88 4.82 42.62 -10.84
CA VAL A 88 6.15 42.90 -10.27
C VAL A 88 7.17 41.86 -10.72
N THR A 89 6.80 40.57 -10.68
CA THR A 89 7.63 39.46 -11.16
C THR A 89 7.95 39.65 -12.64
N ARG A 90 6.93 39.96 -13.46
CA ARG A 90 7.12 40.23 -14.89
C ARG A 90 8.04 41.43 -15.15
N ALA A 91 7.83 42.54 -14.45
CA ALA A 91 8.67 43.74 -14.60
C ALA A 91 10.13 43.50 -14.20
N LYS A 92 10.38 42.66 -13.17
CA LYS A 92 11.74 42.25 -12.79
C LYS A 92 12.38 41.39 -13.89
N VAL A 93 11.67 40.38 -14.39
CA VAL A 93 12.17 39.51 -15.48
C VAL A 93 12.50 40.34 -16.72
N GLU A 94 11.65 41.30 -17.09
CA GLU A 94 11.87 42.17 -18.24
C GLU A 94 13.07 43.11 -18.04
N ARG A 95 13.26 43.63 -16.82
CA ARG A 95 14.45 44.43 -16.47
C ARG A 95 15.72 43.61 -16.58
N ASP A 96 15.73 42.39 -16.04
CA ASP A 96 16.89 41.50 -16.06
C ASP A 96 17.24 41.09 -17.52
N GLN A 97 16.23 40.82 -18.36
CA GLN A 97 16.40 40.58 -19.79
C GLN A 97 17.02 41.78 -20.52
N ARG A 98 16.54 43.00 -20.25
CA ARG A 98 17.09 44.22 -20.85
C ARG A 98 18.53 44.47 -20.43
N SER A 99 18.86 44.26 -19.16
CA SER A 99 20.22 44.41 -18.64
C SER A 99 21.19 43.40 -19.27
N SER A 100 20.73 42.19 -19.60
CA SER A 100 21.54 41.18 -20.28
C SER A 100 21.80 41.46 -21.77
N LEU A 101 21.00 42.32 -22.41
CA LEU A 101 21.08 42.62 -23.85
C LEU A 101 21.83 43.92 -24.17
N ILE A 102 22.26 44.68 -23.16
CA ILE A 102 23.08 45.89 -23.34
C ILE A 102 24.56 45.48 -23.34
N PRO A 103 25.29 45.60 -24.47
CA PRO A 103 26.73 45.44 -24.46
C PRO A 103 27.33 46.65 -23.75
N THR A 104 28.06 46.42 -22.65
CA THR A 104 28.87 47.42 -21.96
C THR A 104 29.94 47.96 -22.93
N THR A 105 29.56 48.94 -23.75
CA THR A 105 30.42 49.58 -24.75
C THR A 105 30.27 51.09 -24.65
N MET A 106 30.86 51.68 -23.62
CA MET A 106 31.20 53.11 -23.62
C MET A 106 32.52 53.33 -22.87
N GLY A 107 33.57 53.73 -23.62
CA GLY A 107 34.89 54.09 -23.09
C GLY A 107 34.86 55.39 -22.26
N THR A 108 35.70 55.57 -21.24
CA THR A 108 37.09 56.13 -21.22
C THR A 108 37.38 56.50 -19.73
N PRO A 109 38.53 57.09 -19.29
CA PRO A 109 39.97 56.97 -19.59
C PRO A 109 40.72 56.19 -18.47
N ARG A 110 42.06 56.11 -18.48
CA ARG A 110 42.91 55.17 -17.66
C ARG A 110 42.67 55.10 -16.14
N THR A 111 42.02 56.06 -15.48
CA THR A 111 41.57 55.97 -14.06
C THR A 111 40.30 55.12 -13.87
N SER A 112 39.50 54.97 -14.92
CA SER A 112 38.35 54.06 -14.97
C SER A 112 38.77 52.60 -15.03
N ARG A 113 40.01 52.30 -15.44
CA ARG A 113 40.52 50.93 -15.54
C ARG A 113 40.79 50.31 -14.18
N GLU A 114 41.36 51.05 -13.22
CA GLU A 114 41.56 50.54 -11.85
C GLU A 114 40.22 50.33 -11.13
N LYS A 115 39.24 51.23 -11.33
CA LYS A 115 37.88 51.05 -10.80
C LYS A 115 37.16 49.88 -11.45
N LEU A 116 37.36 49.67 -12.75
CA LEU A 116 36.83 48.51 -13.47
C LEU A 116 37.51 47.21 -13.00
N GLU A 117 38.83 47.21 -12.80
CA GLU A 117 39.58 46.06 -12.28
C GLU A 117 39.24 45.77 -10.81
N ALA A 118 38.89 46.78 -10.00
CA ALA A 118 38.37 46.61 -8.65
C ALA A 118 36.95 46.02 -8.68
N ALA A 119 36.06 46.54 -9.53
CA ALA A 119 34.71 46.01 -9.71
C ALA A 119 34.71 44.58 -10.26
N ILE A 120 35.61 44.24 -11.18
CA ILE A 120 35.79 42.88 -11.70
C ILE A 120 36.32 41.93 -10.60
N ARG A 121 37.22 42.40 -9.73
CA ARG A 121 37.70 41.61 -8.60
C ARG A 121 36.59 41.35 -7.59
N ASP A 122 35.80 42.37 -7.26
CA ASP A 122 34.66 42.26 -6.35
C ASP A 122 33.58 41.31 -6.91
N ASP A 123 33.27 41.39 -8.20
CA ASP A 123 32.32 40.48 -8.86
C ASP A 123 32.84 39.04 -8.92
N ASN A 124 34.13 38.84 -9.21
CA ASN A 124 34.75 37.51 -9.16
C ASN A 124 34.78 36.94 -7.74
N GLU A 125 35.06 37.77 -6.73
CA GLU A 125 35.07 37.35 -5.33
C GLU A 125 33.66 37.02 -4.83
N ALA A 126 32.66 37.84 -5.17
CA ALA A 126 31.26 37.56 -4.91
C ALA A 126 30.79 36.28 -5.62
N PHE A 127 31.21 36.05 -6.87
CA PHE A 127 30.91 34.83 -7.61
C PHE A 127 31.56 33.59 -6.97
N ILE A 128 32.83 33.67 -6.58
CA ILE A 128 33.55 32.59 -5.91
C ILE A 128 32.90 32.27 -4.56
N GLN A 129 32.55 33.29 -3.78
CA GLN A 129 31.87 33.12 -2.49
C GLN A 129 30.47 32.52 -2.68
N ALA A 130 29.67 33.03 -3.63
CA ALA A 130 28.36 32.48 -3.94
C ALA A 130 28.44 31.01 -4.40
N GLN A 131 29.46 30.67 -5.19
CA GLN A 131 29.70 29.30 -5.63
C GLN A 131 30.18 28.40 -4.50
N GLN A 132 31.04 28.90 -3.61
CA GLN A 132 31.45 28.18 -2.40
C GLN A 132 30.24 27.89 -1.53
N VAL A 133 29.42 28.88 -1.20
CA VAL A 133 28.19 28.70 -0.40
C VAL A 133 27.28 27.67 -1.02
N ARG A 134 27.07 27.71 -2.35
CA ARG A 134 26.28 26.71 -3.07
C ARG A 134 26.87 25.31 -2.94
N GLN A 135 28.20 25.15 -3.10
CA GLN A 135 28.86 23.86 -2.90
C GLN A 135 28.75 23.35 -1.46
N THR A 136 28.81 24.23 -0.47
CA THR A 136 28.63 23.84 0.94
C THR A 136 27.21 23.39 1.21
N GLN A 137 26.21 24.08 0.66
CA GLN A 137 24.80 23.71 0.78
C GLN A 137 24.52 22.35 0.14
N MET A 138 24.99 22.12 -1.09
CA MET A 138 24.84 20.82 -1.76
C MET A 138 25.48 19.69 -0.95
N ARG A 139 26.66 19.92 -0.35
CA ARG A 139 27.31 18.92 0.51
C ARG A 139 26.50 18.64 1.78
N GLN A 140 25.90 19.66 2.39
CA GLN A 140 25.04 19.49 3.56
C GLN A 140 23.79 18.67 3.23
N GLU A 141 23.14 18.96 2.10
CA GLU A 141 21.98 18.18 1.63
C GLU A 141 22.36 16.71 1.36
N GLU A 142 23.54 16.46 0.78
CA GLU A 142 24.07 15.10 0.58
C GLU A 142 24.37 14.38 1.90
N GLU A 143 24.95 15.08 2.89
CA GLU A 143 25.19 14.53 4.23
C GLU A 143 23.88 14.17 4.94
N GLU A 144 22.85 15.01 4.85
CA GLU A 144 21.51 14.71 5.38
C GLU A 144 20.87 13.50 4.68
N HIS A 145 21.04 13.37 3.37
CA HIS A 145 20.59 12.20 2.63
C HIS A 145 21.31 10.93 3.09
N LEU A 146 22.64 10.99 3.30
CA LEU A 146 23.42 9.85 3.78
C LEU A 146 23.02 9.45 5.20
N ASP A 147 22.79 10.40 6.11
CA ASP A 147 22.28 10.13 7.46
C ASP A 147 20.87 9.49 7.43
N HIS A 148 20.00 9.93 6.51
CA HIS A 148 18.71 9.28 6.30
C HIS A 148 18.85 7.83 5.79
N LEU A 149 19.77 7.59 4.85
CA LEU A 149 20.06 6.25 4.35
C LEU A 149 20.66 5.36 5.44
N GLU A 150 21.56 5.89 6.27
CA GLU A 150 22.13 5.18 7.41
C GLU A 150 21.05 4.78 8.41
N LYS A 151 20.14 5.70 8.77
CA LYS A 151 18.98 5.41 9.62
C LYS A 151 18.04 4.38 9.00
N GLY A 152 17.83 4.46 7.69
CA GLY A 152 17.04 3.48 6.92
C GLY A 152 17.67 2.09 6.95
N LEU A 153 18.99 2.00 6.75
CA LEU A 153 19.76 0.76 6.87
C LEU A 153 19.74 0.21 8.29
N GLY A 154 19.79 1.06 9.31
CA GLY A 154 19.65 0.66 10.71
C GLY A 154 18.29 -0.01 10.99
N LYS A 155 17.19 0.62 10.53
CA LYS A 155 15.85 0.02 10.62
C LYS A 155 15.72 -1.27 9.83
N LEU A 156 16.30 -1.34 8.63
CA LEU A 156 16.26 -2.55 7.81
C LEU A 156 17.08 -3.68 8.46
N SER A 157 18.20 -3.36 9.11
CA SER A 157 18.98 -4.29 9.92
C SER A 157 18.16 -4.82 11.11
N GLU A 158 17.49 -3.94 11.85
CA GLU A 158 16.59 -4.32 12.95
C GLU A 158 15.47 -5.24 12.46
N MET A 159 14.78 -4.87 11.38
CA MET A 159 13.75 -5.72 10.76
C MET A 159 14.32 -7.06 10.28
N SER A 160 15.53 -7.08 9.73
CA SER A 160 16.19 -8.32 9.30
C SER A 160 16.49 -9.24 10.48
N LEU A 161 16.85 -8.70 11.64
CA LEU A 161 17.04 -9.47 12.87
C LEU A 161 15.70 -10.04 13.36
N THR A 162 14.64 -9.22 13.40
CA THR A 162 13.30 -9.70 13.78
C THR A 162 12.77 -10.77 12.83
N ILE A 163 12.97 -10.61 11.51
CA ILE A 163 12.59 -11.63 10.52
C ILE A 163 13.40 -12.91 10.76
N HIS A 164 14.68 -12.80 11.09
CA HIS A 164 15.52 -13.96 11.36
C HIS A 164 15.04 -14.73 12.60
N GLU A 165 14.76 -14.04 13.71
CA GLU A 165 14.21 -14.65 14.93
C GLU A 165 12.85 -15.32 14.66
N GLU A 166 11.94 -14.65 13.94
CA GLU A 166 10.63 -15.22 13.58
C GLU A 166 10.76 -16.44 12.64
N LEU A 167 11.76 -16.45 11.76
CA LEU A 167 12.04 -17.63 10.92
C LEU A 167 12.59 -18.80 11.74
N GLU A 168 13.44 -18.56 12.73
CA GLU A 168 13.90 -19.60 13.67
C GLU A 168 12.74 -20.16 14.49
N ASP A 169 11.86 -19.29 15.01
CA ASP A 169 10.65 -19.70 15.72
C ASP A 169 9.72 -20.52 14.82
N GLN A 170 9.54 -20.12 13.55
CA GLN A 170 8.76 -20.86 12.58
C GLN A 170 9.38 -22.21 12.22
N ASP A 171 10.70 -22.33 12.16
CA ASP A 171 11.40 -23.61 11.93
C ASP A 171 11.12 -24.59 13.09
N GLU A 172 11.21 -24.10 14.34
CA GLU A 172 10.86 -24.91 15.52
C GLU A 172 9.38 -25.34 15.52
N LEU A 173 8.48 -24.44 15.09
CA LEU A 173 7.05 -24.75 14.94
C LEU A 173 6.80 -25.77 13.83
N LEU A 174 7.52 -25.69 12.71
CA LEU A 174 7.41 -26.65 11.62
C LEU A 174 7.90 -28.04 12.04
N ASP A 175 8.98 -28.12 12.82
CA ASP A 175 9.45 -29.38 13.39
C ASP A 175 8.41 -30.01 14.33
N LYS A 176 7.78 -29.20 15.19
CA LYS A 176 6.67 -29.67 16.04
C LYS A 176 5.48 -30.13 15.21
N PHE A 177 5.12 -29.38 14.18
CA PHE A 177 4.04 -29.75 13.26
C PHE A 177 4.35 -31.07 12.53
N GLN A 178 5.58 -31.25 12.05
CA GLN A 178 6.01 -32.49 11.41
C GLN A 178 5.90 -33.69 12.36
N ASN A 179 6.26 -33.52 13.62
CA ASN A 179 6.10 -34.55 14.65
C ASN A 179 4.61 -34.86 14.93
N GLU A 180 3.74 -33.86 14.98
CA GLU A 180 2.30 -34.05 15.14
C GLU A 180 1.65 -34.74 13.93
N VAL A 181 2.06 -34.38 12.72
CA VAL A 181 1.61 -35.04 11.47
C VAL A 181 2.07 -36.50 11.45
N ALA A 182 3.30 -36.80 11.84
CA ALA A 182 3.79 -38.17 11.96
C ALA A 182 2.98 -38.99 12.98
N SER A 183 2.70 -38.41 14.16
CA SER A 183 1.85 -39.04 15.18
C SER A 183 0.42 -39.28 14.70
N THR A 184 -0.17 -38.29 14.03
CA THR A 184 -1.51 -38.40 13.44
C THR A 184 -1.55 -39.46 12.36
N THR A 185 -0.54 -39.53 11.49
CA THR A 185 -0.41 -40.56 10.46
C THR A 185 -0.33 -41.96 11.06
N ASN A 186 0.45 -42.13 12.13
CA ASN A 186 0.53 -43.40 12.86
C ASN A 186 -0.83 -43.80 13.47
N ARG A 187 -1.57 -42.84 14.05
CA ARG A 187 -2.91 -43.07 14.60
C ARG A 187 -3.93 -43.44 13.52
N VAL A 188 -3.93 -42.72 12.40
CA VAL A 188 -4.79 -43.02 11.24
C VAL A 188 -4.48 -44.42 10.71
N SER A 189 -3.20 -44.76 10.56
CA SER A 189 -2.77 -46.09 10.10
C SER A 189 -3.23 -47.21 11.04
N ALA A 190 -3.15 -47.00 12.36
CA ALA A 190 -3.67 -47.94 13.35
C ALA A 190 -5.20 -48.07 13.28
N GLY A 191 -5.92 -46.97 13.03
CA GLY A 191 -7.36 -46.96 12.82
C GLY A 191 -7.76 -47.74 11.56
N ILE A 192 -7.07 -47.50 10.44
CA ILE A 192 -7.27 -48.23 9.18
C ILE A 192 -7.03 -49.72 9.39
N LYS A 193 -5.95 -50.11 10.08
CA LYS A 193 -5.65 -51.52 10.37
C LYS A 193 -6.77 -52.18 11.17
N LYS A 194 -7.28 -51.52 12.22
CA LYS A 194 -8.42 -52.03 13.01
C LYS A 194 -9.69 -52.15 12.18
N ILE A 195 -9.98 -51.17 11.31
CA ILE A 195 -11.13 -51.24 10.39
C ILE A 195 -10.97 -52.45 9.46
N SER A 196 -9.78 -52.65 8.90
CA SER A 196 -9.49 -53.79 8.03
C SER A 196 -9.66 -55.13 8.76
N GLU A 197 -9.13 -55.26 9.99
CA GLU A 197 -9.32 -56.47 10.82
C GLU A 197 -10.79 -56.72 11.17
N LEU A 198 -11.58 -55.67 11.41
CA LEU A 198 -13.03 -55.78 11.64
C LEU A 198 -13.78 -56.21 10.38
N ILE A 199 -13.42 -55.67 9.23
CA ILE A 199 -13.98 -56.09 7.94
C ILE A 199 -13.68 -57.57 7.70
N ASP A 200 -12.43 -57.98 7.88
CA ASP A 200 -11.99 -59.37 7.72
C ASP A 200 -12.69 -60.31 8.69
N ARG A 201 -12.82 -59.93 9.97
CA ARG A 201 -13.59 -60.69 10.96
C ARG A 201 -15.06 -60.77 10.59
N SER A 202 -15.71 -59.66 10.19
CA SER A 202 -17.13 -59.67 9.81
C SER A 202 -17.38 -60.55 8.59
N SER A 203 -16.48 -60.51 7.60
CA SER A 203 -16.50 -61.38 6.42
C SER A 203 -16.32 -62.84 6.80
N SER A 204 -15.42 -63.12 7.76
CA SER A 204 -15.20 -64.47 8.30
C SER A 204 -16.40 -64.96 9.12
N THR A 205 -17.06 -64.10 9.89
CA THR A 205 -18.28 -64.45 10.65
C THR A 205 -19.46 -64.73 9.71
N LEU A 206 -19.61 -63.94 8.65
CA LEU A 206 -20.60 -64.19 7.59
C LEU A 206 -20.34 -65.51 6.83
N ARG A 207 -19.07 -65.93 6.74
CA ARG A 207 -18.69 -67.24 6.18
C ARG A 207 -18.83 -68.40 7.18
N LEU A 208 -18.74 -68.13 8.48
CA LEU A 208 -18.87 -69.11 9.58
C LEU A 208 -20.32 -69.33 10.06
N SER A 209 -21.32 -68.71 9.42
CA SER A 209 -22.72 -69.10 9.57
C SER A 209 -23.16 -70.04 8.43
N PRO A 210 -22.86 -71.35 8.46
CA PRO A 210 -23.56 -72.31 7.64
C PRO A 210 -24.92 -72.65 8.27
N SER A 211 -25.97 -72.54 7.44
CA SER A 211 -27.24 -73.24 7.57
C SER A 211 -28.14 -72.92 8.78
N LEU A 212 -29.07 -71.99 8.59
CA LEU A 212 -30.45 -72.13 9.10
C LEU A 212 -31.46 -71.62 8.05
N VAL A 213 -31.37 -72.12 6.82
CA VAL A 213 -32.48 -72.04 5.84
C VAL A 213 -32.57 -73.37 5.09
N ALA A 214 -32.98 -74.42 5.80
CA ALA A 214 -33.49 -75.64 5.19
C ALA A 214 -34.36 -76.42 6.20
N SER A 215 -35.42 -75.79 6.70
CA SER A 215 -36.59 -76.55 7.15
C SER A 215 -37.82 -75.68 6.99
N SER A 216 -38.62 -76.03 5.97
CA SER A 216 -40.08 -75.86 5.87
C SER A 216 -40.48 -75.47 4.45
N ARG A 217 -40.74 -76.48 3.61
CA ARG A 217 -41.91 -76.52 2.73
C ARG A 217 -42.00 -77.88 2.00
N ALA A 218 -43.10 -78.56 2.32
CA ALA A 218 -43.89 -79.56 1.57
C ALA A 218 -43.14 -80.57 0.67
#